data_AF-A0A1X1PMH9-F1
#
_entry.id   AF-A0A1X1PMH9-F1
#
_cell.length_a   1.000
_cell.length_b   1.000
_cell.length_c   1.000
_cell.angle_alpha   90.00
_cell.angle_beta   90.00
_cell.angle_gamma   90.00
#
_symmetry.space_group_name_H-M   'P 1'
#
loop_
_entity.id
_entity.type
_entity.pdbx_description
1 polymer ?
#
loop_
_entity_poly.entity_id
_entity_poly.type
_entity_poly.pdbx_seq_one_letter_code
_entity_poly.pdbx_strand_id
1 'polypeptide(L)'
;MTAVDQDIQNMLRRYRERDIDLHQLRVWLDGERTRVDAQIPRGELLKLKRGSEAQSNYAIARLLPACIRCLGVGEPKAFVSRQEYQQYIHRRDAAIANGVLSEIPEPHFSSEGPDSTGSAMCCRCTFCRSIWVFVEPEKAENGSWNRII
;
A
#
# COMPACT_ATOMS: atom_id res chain seq x y z
N MET A 1 -11.61 1.85 -20.23
CA MET A 1 -10.37 1.62 -19.48
C MET A 1 -9.73 0.36 -20.03
N THR A 2 -8.61 0.48 -20.74
CA THR A 2 -7.79 -0.67 -21.11
C THR A 2 -7.23 -1.29 -19.84
N ALA A 3 -7.45 -2.58 -19.63
CA ALA A 3 -6.87 -3.30 -18.51
C ALA A 3 -5.35 -3.17 -18.60
N VAL A 4 -4.69 -2.81 -17.49
CA VAL A 4 -3.23 -2.76 -17.42
C VAL A 4 -2.69 -4.13 -17.79
N ASP A 5 -1.72 -4.15 -18.69
CA ASP A 5 -1.03 -5.34 -19.20
C ASP A 5 -0.63 -6.30 -18.07
N GLN A 6 -0.86 -7.59 -18.32
CA GLN A 6 -0.70 -8.64 -17.34
C GLN A 6 0.75 -8.77 -16.86
N ASP A 7 1.75 -8.51 -17.71
CA ASP A 7 3.16 -8.55 -17.33
C ASP A 7 3.51 -7.40 -16.40
N ILE A 8 2.98 -6.20 -16.68
CA ILE A 8 3.14 -5.04 -15.79
C ILE A 8 2.55 -5.39 -14.42
N GLN A 9 1.31 -5.87 -14.37
CA GLN A 9 0.68 -6.26 -13.10
C GLN A 9 1.47 -7.34 -12.36
N ASN A 10 1.98 -8.34 -13.08
CA ASN A 10 2.77 -9.42 -12.50
C ASN A 10 4.07 -8.90 -11.89
N MET A 11 4.76 -7.97 -12.56
CA MET A 11 6.00 -7.39 -12.03
C MET A 11 5.78 -6.50 -10.82
N LEU A 12 4.72 -5.68 -10.82
CA LEU A 12 4.35 -4.91 -9.62
C LEU A 12 3.97 -5.84 -8.45
N ARG A 13 3.32 -6.97 -8.74
CA ARG A 13 2.97 -7.98 -7.74
C ARG A 13 4.19 -8.65 -7.14
N ARG A 14 5.15 -9.10 -7.96
CA ARG A 14 6.41 -9.69 -7.49
C ARG A 14 7.17 -8.74 -6.57
N TYR A 15 7.19 -7.44 -6.90
CA TYR A 15 7.78 -6.44 -6.02
C TYR A 15 7.04 -6.32 -4.69
N ARG A 16 5.69 -6.23 -4.70
CA ARG A 16 4.86 -6.21 -3.48
C ARG A 16 5.07 -7.46 -2.60
N GLU A 17 5.26 -8.60 -3.23
CA GLU A 17 5.48 -9.90 -2.58
C GLU A 17 6.92 -10.08 -2.09
N ARG A 18 7.82 -9.13 -2.42
CA ARG A 18 9.26 -9.14 -2.14
C ARG A 18 10.04 -10.26 -2.85
N ASP A 19 9.50 -10.74 -3.96
CA ASP A 19 10.20 -11.69 -4.86
C ASP A 19 11.28 -11.00 -5.69
N ILE A 20 11.15 -9.69 -5.87
CA ILE A 20 12.13 -8.82 -6.50
C ILE A 20 12.28 -7.55 -5.66
N ASP A 21 13.47 -6.95 -5.71
CA ASP A 21 13.71 -5.65 -5.10
C ASP A 21 13.35 -4.48 -6.05
N LEU A 22 13.45 -3.26 -5.52
CA LEU A 22 13.12 -2.04 -6.28
C LEU A 22 14.08 -1.81 -7.45
N HIS A 23 15.34 -2.23 -7.34
CA HIS A 23 16.32 -2.10 -8.41
C HIS A 23 15.95 -2.99 -9.60
N GLN A 24 15.63 -4.26 -9.33
CA GLN A 24 15.16 -5.21 -10.33
C GLN A 24 13.87 -4.74 -11.01
N LEU A 25 12.93 -4.19 -10.25
CA LEU A 25 11.71 -3.59 -10.83
C LEU A 25 12.06 -2.44 -11.78
N ARG A 26 12.96 -1.54 -11.39
CA ARG A 26 13.38 -0.39 -12.21
C ARG A 26 14.05 -0.81 -13.51
N VAL A 27 14.98 -1.76 -13.44
CA VAL A 27 15.65 -2.32 -14.63
C VAL A 27 14.61 -2.88 -15.60
N TRP A 28 13.62 -3.61 -15.10
CA TRP A 28 12.54 -4.13 -15.94
C TRP A 28 11.68 -3.02 -16.56
N LEU A 29 11.27 -2.02 -15.78
CA LEU A 29 10.48 -0.87 -16.26
C LEU A 29 11.23 -0.02 -17.31
N ASP A 30 12.57 -0.03 -17.28
CA ASP A 30 13.39 0.64 -18.29
C ASP A 30 13.53 -0.18 -19.57
N GLY A 31 13.61 -1.52 -19.46
CA GLY A 31 13.55 -2.42 -20.62
C GLY A 31 12.22 -2.36 -21.37
N GLU A 32 11.11 -2.17 -20.64
CA GLU A 32 9.74 -2.16 -21.19
C GLU A 32 9.17 -0.75 -21.45
N ARG A 33 10.06 0.25 -21.59
CA ARG A 33 9.70 1.68 -21.55
C ARG A 33 8.50 2.07 -22.39
N THR A 34 8.48 1.69 -23.68
CA THR A 34 7.39 2.08 -24.60
C THR A 34 6.03 1.54 -24.13
N ARG A 35 5.99 0.30 -23.64
CA ARG A 35 4.77 -0.37 -23.18
C ARG A 35 4.29 0.19 -21.85
N VAL A 36 5.24 0.49 -20.96
CA VAL A 36 4.98 1.06 -19.64
C VAL A 36 4.50 2.51 -19.74
N ASP A 37 5.15 3.34 -20.56
CA ASP A 37 4.78 4.75 -20.77
C ASP A 37 3.35 4.91 -21.30
N ALA A 38 2.85 3.93 -22.07
CA ALA A 38 1.50 3.92 -22.62
C ALA A 38 0.41 3.54 -21.61
N GLN A 39 0.76 2.88 -20.51
CA GLN A 39 -0.22 2.25 -19.60
C GLN A 39 -0.17 2.77 -18.16
N ILE A 40 1.01 3.17 -17.70
CA ILE A 40 1.18 3.70 -16.34
C ILE A 40 1.08 5.23 -16.40
N PRO A 41 0.21 5.86 -15.59
CA PRO A 41 0.17 7.32 -15.47
C PRO A 41 1.56 7.87 -15.17
N ARG A 42 1.98 8.88 -15.94
CA ARG A 42 3.34 9.46 -15.88
C ARG A 42 3.79 9.81 -14.45
N GLY A 43 2.90 10.32 -13.62
CA GLY A 43 3.19 10.65 -12.22
C GLY A 43 3.57 9.43 -11.38
N GLU A 44 2.87 8.31 -11.54
CA GLU A 44 3.20 7.07 -10.83
C GLU A 44 4.47 6.43 -11.40
N LEU A 45 4.66 6.50 -12.72
CA LEU A 45 5.89 5.99 -13.35
C LEU A 45 7.15 6.73 -12.88
N LEU A 46 7.07 8.05 -12.73
CA LEU A 46 8.19 8.85 -12.21
C LEU A 46 8.56 8.43 -10.79
N LYS A 47 7.58 8.15 -9.93
CA LYS A 47 7.82 7.64 -8.56
C LYS A 47 8.49 6.27 -8.60
N LEU A 48 8.00 5.34 -9.41
CA LEU A 48 8.61 4.01 -9.54
C LEU A 48 10.07 4.07 -10.02
N LYS A 49 10.37 4.93 -10.99
CA LYS A 49 11.71 5.01 -11.59
C LYS A 49 12.71 5.81 -10.77
N ARG A 50 12.26 6.87 -10.09
CA ARG A 50 13.16 7.89 -9.50
C ARG A 50 12.84 8.27 -8.06
N GLY A 51 11.68 7.86 -7.55
CA GLY A 51 11.28 8.19 -6.19
C GLY A 51 12.05 7.40 -5.13
N SER A 52 11.81 7.71 -3.87
CA SER A 52 12.23 6.84 -2.77
C SER A 52 11.48 5.51 -2.80
N GLU A 53 11.88 4.57 -1.95
CA GLU A 53 11.15 3.32 -1.77
C GLU A 53 9.72 3.57 -1.28
N ALA A 54 9.54 4.53 -0.36
CA ALA A 54 8.24 4.97 0.11
C ALA A 54 7.34 5.43 -1.05
N GLN A 55 7.86 6.35 -1.89
CA GLN A 55 7.12 6.88 -3.04
C GLN A 55 6.79 5.78 -4.06
N SER A 56 7.71 4.84 -4.27
CA SER A 56 7.51 3.69 -5.15
C SER A 56 6.41 2.77 -4.61
N ASN A 57 6.41 2.50 -3.30
CA ASN A 57 5.40 1.68 -2.64
C ASN A 57 4.01 2.32 -2.70
N TYR A 58 3.89 3.63 -2.50
CA TYR A 58 2.62 4.34 -2.72
C TYR A 58 2.15 4.29 -4.18
N ALA A 59 3.07 4.34 -5.15
CA ALA A 59 2.73 4.16 -6.56
C ALA A 59 2.22 2.75 -6.84
N ILE A 60 2.88 1.73 -6.29
CA ILE A 60 2.43 0.32 -6.36
C ILE A 60 1.05 0.16 -5.73
N ALA A 61 0.83 0.74 -4.55
CA ALA A 61 -0.46 0.71 -3.88
C ALA A 61 -1.56 1.29 -4.77
N ARG A 62 -1.28 2.29 -5.63
CA ARG A 62 -2.28 2.85 -6.56
C ARG A 62 -2.47 2.02 -7.82
N LEU A 63 -1.38 1.46 -8.36
CA LEU A 63 -1.38 0.73 -9.63
C LEU A 63 -1.86 -0.72 -9.48
N LEU A 64 -1.64 -1.32 -8.31
CA LEU A 64 -1.98 -2.71 -8.04
C LEU A 64 -3.08 -2.76 -6.96
N PRO A 65 -4.31 -3.15 -7.32
CA PRO A 65 -5.39 -3.19 -6.35
C PRO A 65 -5.12 -4.20 -5.23
N ALA A 66 -5.60 -3.88 -4.05
CA ALA A 66 -5.74 -4.85 -2.97
C ALA A 66 -6.84 -5.87 -3.32
N CYS A 67 -6.76 -7.08 -2.74
CA CYS A 67 -7.81 -8.06 -2.91
C CYS A 67 -9.07 -7.70 -2.11
N ILE A 68 -10.20 -8.27 -2.51
CA ILE A 68 -11.51 -8.04 -1.86
C ILE A 68 -11.49 -8.38 -0.36
N ARG A 69 -10.65 -9.32 0.08
CA ARG A 69 -10.59 -9.76 1.48
C ARG A 69 -10.09 -8.66 2.41
N CYS A 70 -8.98 -8.00 2.06
CA CYS A 70 -8.47 -6.87 2.87
C CYS A 70 -9.19 -5.56 2.57
N LEU A 71 -9.76 -5.38 1.37
CA LEU A 71 -10.67 -4.26 1.10
C LEU A 71 -11.95 -4.34 1.94
N GLY A 72 -12.39 -5.54 2.32
CA GLY A 72 -13.53 -5.73 3.24
C GLY A 72 -13.34 -5.13 4.63
N VAL A 73 -12.09 -4.84 5.05
CA VAL A 73 -11.82 -4.10 6.30
C VAL A 73 -12.30 -2.67 6.17
N GLY A 74 -12.03 -2.03 5.04
CA GLY A 74 -12.49 -0.69 4.71
C GLY A 74 -11.58 0.01 3.69
N GLU A 75 -12.12 1.06 3.08
CA GLU A 75 -11.39 1.89 2.13
C GLU A 75 -10.31 2.73 2.83
N PRO A 76 -9.22 3.07 2.12
CA PRO A 76 -8.19 3.97 2.65
C PRO A 76 -8.75 5.38 2.89
N LYS A 77 -8.64 5.90 4.11
CA LYS A 77 -9.04 7.28 4.47
C LYS A 77 -8.54 7.73 5.84
N ALA A 78 -8.51 9.04 6.03
CA ALA A 78 -8.54 9.65 7.36
C ALA A 78 -9.94 9.50 7.97
N PHE A 79 -10.01 9.21 9.27
CA PHE A 79 -11.29 9.06 9.94
C PHE A 79 -11.95 10.41 10.17
N VAL A 80 -13.25 10.51 9.95
CA VAL A 80 -13.99 11.76 10.18
C VAL A 80 -14.48 11.88 11.62
N SER A 81 -14.45 10.80 12.39
CA SER A 81 -14.87 10.78 13.80
C SER A 81 -14.20 9.66 14.60
N ARG A 82 -14.23 9.80 15.93
CA ARG A 82 -13.80 8.75 16.87
C ARG A 82 -14.66 7.48 16.77
N GLN A 83 -15.94 7.60 16.42
CA GLN A 83 -16.82 6.44 16.23
C GLN A 83 -16.39 5.62 15.00
N GLU A 84 -16.06 6.29 13.90
CA GLU A 84 -15.58 5.62 12.69
C GLU A 84 -14.24 4.91 12.94
N TYR A 85 -13.32 5.58 13.65
CA TYR A 85 -12.09 4.98 14.13
C TYR A 85 -12.32 3.65 14.86
N GLN A 86 -13.23 3.63 15.86
CA GLN A 86 -13.56 2.42 16.62
C GLN A 86 -14.13 1.30 15.73
N GLN A 87 -14.98 1.64 14.76
CA GLN A 87 -15.50 0.66 13.80
C GLN A 87 -14.39 0.04 12.93
N TYR A 88 -13.37 0.82 12.56
CA TYR A 88 -12.23 0.29 11.82
C TYR A 88 -11.33 -0.59 12.70
N ILE A 89 -11.13 -0.24 13.99
CA ILE A 89 -10.43 -1.13 14.94
C ILE A 89 -11.10 -2.49 14.98
N HIS A 90 -12.42 -2.53 15.24
CA HIS A 90 -13.13 -3.80 15.35
C HIS A 90 -13.05 -4.65 14.07
N ARG A 91 -13.15 -4.02 12.88
CA ARG A 91 -13.00 -4.71 11.61
C ARG A 91 -11.58 -5.20 11.36
N ARG A 92 -10.57 -4.40 11.71
CA ARG A 92 -9.16 -4.77 11.61
C ARG A 92 -8.85 -5.96 12.52
N ASP A 93 -9.26 -5.90 13.78
CA ASP A 93 -8.98 -6.94 14.77
C ASP A 93 -9.69 -8.26 14.40
N ALA A 94 -10.93 -8.17 13.92
CA ALA A 94 -11.64 -9.33 13.37
C ALA A 94 -10.93 -9.90 12.13
N ALA A 95 -10.38 -9.07 11.25
CA ALA A 95 -9.61 -9.53 10.09
C ALA A 95 -8.27 -10.18 10.48
N ILE A 96 -7.64 -9.72 11.56
CA ILE A 96 -6.45 -10.35 12.13
C ILE A 96 -6.83 -11.71 12.73
N ALA A 97 -7.86 -11.76 13.58
CA ALA A 97 -8.32 -13.00 14.21
C ALA A 97 -8.73 -14.08 13.20
N ASN A 98 -9.33 -13.67 12.07
CA ASN A 98 -9.73 -14.57 10.99
C ASN A 98 -8.62 -14.84 9.96
N GLY A 99 -7.39 -14.38 10.19
CA GLY A 99 -6.22 -14.66 9.34
C GLY A 99 -6.23 -13.96 7.97
N VAL A 100 -7.07 -12.94 7.76
CA VAL A 100 -7.07 -12.10 6.55
C VAL A 100 -5.92 -11.10 6.57
N LEU A 101 -5.65 -10.55 7.75
CA LEU A 101 -4.50 -9.69 8.03
C LEU A 101 -3.56 -10.41 9.01
N SER A 102 -2.27 -10.15 8.88
CA SER A 102 -1.25 -10.47 9.86
C SER A 102 -0.58 -9.17 10.30
N GLU A 103 -0.45 -8.95 11.60
CA GLU A 103 0.37 -7.85 12.11
C GLU A 103 1.83 -8.02 11.67
N ILE A 104 2.47 -6.92 11.30
CA ILE A 104 3.89 -6.91 10.92
C ILE A 104 4.59 -5.73 11.59
N PRO A 105 5.92 -5.83 11.81
CA PRO A 105 6.71 -4.66 12.16
C PRO A 105 6.55 -3.56 11.12
N GLU A 106 6.68 -2.32 11.57
CA GLU A 106 6.70 -1.16 10.68
C GLU A 106 7.80 -1.35 9.61
N PRO A 107 7.45 -1.28 8.31
CA PRO A 107 8.45 -1.44 7.26
C PRO A 107 9.46 -0.30 7.27
N HIS A 108 10.75 -0.59 7.05
CA HIS A 108 11.80 0.43 7.03
C HIS A 108 11.57 1.62 6.06
N PHE A 109 10.71 1.44 5.06
CA PHE A 109 10.37 2.46 4.06
C PHE A 109 9.19 3.38 4.45
N SER A 110 8.49 3.17 5.56
CA SER A 110 7.35 4.00 5.96
C SER A 110 7.73 5.35 6.58
N SER A 111 9.02 5.56 6.89
CA SER A 111 9.53 6.67 7.70
C SER A 111 9.80 7.99 6.94
N GLU A 112 9.44 8.08 5.65
CA GLU A 112 9.62 9.34 4.90
C GLU A 112 8.37 10.22 4.95
N GLY A 113 8.20 10.88 6.09
CA GLY A 113 7.31 12.01 6.30
C GLY A 113 7.63 12.69 7.63
N PRO A 114 7.76 14.02 7.69
CA PRO A 114 7.74 14.71 8.98
C PRO A 114 6.33 14.52 9.56
N ASP A 115 6.24 14.20 10.86
CA ASP A 115 5.00 14.22 11.65
C ASP A 115 4.09 12.99 11.63
N SER A 116 4.63 11.76 11.72
CA SER A 116 3.85 10.68 12.34
C SER A 116 4.23 10.55 13.82
N THR A 117 3.80 11.51 14.65
CA THR A 117 3.95 11.39 16.12
C THR A 117 3.06 10.30 16.73
N GLY A 118 2.14 9.73 15.95
CA GLY A 118 1.19 8.71 16.40
C GLY A 118 1.69 7.28 16.35
N SER A 119 1.23 6.49 17.33
CA SER A 119 1.31 5.03 17.31
C SER A 119 0.65 4.51 16.02
N ALA A 120 1.41 3.77 15.22
CA ALA A 120 0.94 3.19 13.97
C ALA A 120 1.13 1.68 14.00
N MET A 121 0.06 0.95 13.62
CA MET A 121 0.07 -0.49 13.49
C MET A 121 0.10 -0.87 12.01
N CYS A 122 1.06 -1.69 11.61
CA CYS A 122 1.15 -2.20 10.25
C CYS A 122 0.57 -3.61 10.15
N CYS A 123 -0.26 -3.83 9.13
CA CYS A 123 -0.91 -5.11 8.85
C CYS A 123 -0.64 -5.52 7.41
N ARG A 124 -0.28 -6.77 7.17
CA ARG A 124 -0.14 -7.35 5.83
C ARG A 124 -1.31 -8.26 5.52
N CYS A 125 -1.89 -8.14 4.34
CA CYS A 125 -2.85 -9.10 3.86
C CYS A 125 -2.17 -10.44 3.57
N THR A 126 -2.70 -11.53 4.12
CA THR A 126 -2.16 -12.88 3.92
C THR A 126 -2.37 -13.41 2.50
N PHE A 127 -3.28 -12.81 1.74
CA PHE A 127 -3.66 -13.27 0.39
C PHE A 127 -3.03 -12.49 -0.75
N CYS A 128 -2.98 -11.16 -0.64
CA CYS A 128 -2.42 -10.31 -1.70
C CYS A 128 -1.14 -9.59 -1.29
N ARG A 129 -0.67 -9.76 -0.04
CA ARG A 129 0.52 -9.12 0.52
C ARG A 129 0.50 -7.59 0.59
N SER A 130 -0.59 -6.93 0.20
CA SER A 130 -0.74 -5.50 0.46
C SER A 130 -0.56 -5.17 1.93
N ILE A 131 0.11 -4.05 2.20
CA ILE A 131 0.38 -3.58 3.56
C ILE A 131 -0.50 -2.36 3.81
N TRP A 132 -1.13 -2.38 4.98
CA TRP A 132 -2.01 -1.35 5.48
C TRP A 132 -1.42 -0.79 6.76
N VAL A 133 -1.49 0.52 6.91
CA VAL A 133 -1.12 1.23 8.12
C VAL A 133 -2.39 1.76 8.78
N PHE A 134 -2.53 1.48 10.07
CA PHE A 134 -3.56 2.01 10.93
C PHE A 134 -2.91 3.01 11.88
N VAL A 135 -3.20 4.29 11.70
CA VAL A 135 -2.65 5.37 12.51
C VAL A 135 -3.63 5.70 13.62
N GLU A 136 -3.17 5.65 14.86
CA GLU A 136 -3.97 6.03 16.01
C GLU A 136 -4.25 7.54 16.03
N PRO A 137 -5.43 7.96 16.53
CA PRO A 137 -5.77 9.35 16.67
C PRO A 137 -4.86 10.07 17.67
N GLU A 138 -4.28 11.20 17.26
CA GLU A 138 -3.51 12.08 18.14
C GLU A 138 -4.09 13.48 18.19
N LYS A 139 -4.23 14.06 19.40
CA LYS A 139 -4.71 15.44 19.59
C LYS A 139 -6.00 15.71 18.79
N ALA A 140 -5.93 16.59 17.78
CA ALA A 140 -7.04 16.99 16.92
C ALA A 140 -7.31 16.03 15.75
N GLU A 141 -6.45 15.05 15.53
CA GLU A 141 -6.60 14.06 14.47
C GLU A 141 -7.40 12.85 14.96
N ASN A 142 -8.19 12.28 14.05
CA ASN A 142 -9.04 11.12 14.33
C ASN A 142 -8.38 9.79 13.95
N GLY A 143 -7.14 9.80 13.47
CA GLY A 143 -6.42 8.63 12.96
C GLY A 143 -6.73 8.33 11.48
N SER A 144 -6.13 7.27 10.95
CA SER A 144 -6.34 6.89 9.55
C SER A 144 -6.12 5.41 9.28
N TRP A 145 -6.68 4.94 8.17
CA TRP A 145 -6.39 3.63 7.58
C TRP A 145 -5.90 3.85 6.16
N ASN A 146 -4.67 3.48 5.86
CA ASN A 146 -4.07 3.72 4.54
C ASN A 146 -3.40 2.48 3.98
N ARG A 147 -3.43 2.31 2.65
CA ARG A 147 -2.62 1.29 1.97
C ARG A 147 -1.27 1.90 1.60
N ILE A 148 -0.20 1.23 1.98
CA ILE A 148 1.17 1.68 1.71
C ILE A 148 1.87 0.85 0.63
N ILE A 149 1.36 -0.36 0.30
CA ILE A 149 1.77 -1.19 -0.87
C ILE A 149 0.69 -2.21 -1.23
#